data_AF-A0A9X3XQJ2-F1
#
_entry.id   AF-A0A9X3XQJ2-F1
#
_cell.length_a   1.000
_cell.length_b   1.000
_cell.length_c   1.000
_cell.angle_alpha   90.00
_cell.angle_beta   90.00
_cell.angle_gamma   90.00
#
_symmetry.space_group_name_H-M   'P 1'
#
loop_
_entity.id
_entity.type
_entity.pdbx_description
1 polymer ?
#
loop_
_entity_poly.entity_id
_entity_poly.type
_entity_poly.pdbx_seq_one_letter_code
_entity_poly.pdbx_strand_id
1 'polypeptide(L)'
;MEILLLIIIGVASIKVLTFFVVNKIKSTPIRSFDAEEVIRCRHMNPILYKEYQKNTIIDYTRDNYVEEEYEVVRDLFKYKLQHKEISRGQIIGIENYLREQLKDKRKYKNNAHAIYSMLKNPTLTTNNTSTIKKFLCQ
;
A
#
# COMPACT_ATOMS: atom_id res chain seq x y z
N MET A 1 -1.02 26.31 -68.18
CA MET A 1 0.19 26.40 -67.34
C MET A 1 -0.16 26.36 -65.85
N GLU A 2 -1.10 27.20 -65.38
CA GLU A 2 -1.48 27.28 -63.95
C GLU A 2 -2.04 25.97 -63.38
N ILE A 3 -2.92 25.27 -64.10
CA ILE A 3 -3.53 24.00 -63.65
C ILE A 3 -2.47 22.88 -63.49
N LEU A 4 -1.49 22.83 -64.39
CA LEU A 4 -0.40 21.84 -64.33
C LEU A 4 0.51 22.09 -63.12
N LEU A 5 0.78 23.38 -62.82
CA LEU A 5 1.55 23.81 -61.66
C LEU A 5 0.87 23.44 -60.34
N LEU A 6 -0.45 23.62 -60.26
CA LEU A 6 -1.25 23.23 -59.08
C LEU A 6 -1.20 21.71 -58.84
N ILE A 7 -1.28 20.89 -59.89
CA ILE A 7 -1.18 19.42 -59.77
C ILE A 7 0.21 19.02 -59.27
N ILE A 8 1.29 19.62 -59.81
CA ILE A 8 2.66 19.31 -59.40
C ILE A 8 2.89 19.68 -57.92
N ILE A 9 2.42 20.86 -57.49
CA ILE A 9 2.52 21.30 -56.10
C ILE A 9 1.71 20.39 -55.17
N GLY A 10 0.52 19.96 -55.59
CA GLY A 10 -0.32 19.01 -54.84
C GLY A 10 0.37 17.66 -54.64
N VAL A 11 0.96 17.09 -55.69
CA VAL A 11 1.68 15.80 -55.60
C VAL A 11 2.93 15.92 -54.71
N ALA A 12 3.66 17.02 -54.81
CA ALA A 12 4.85 17.26 -53.99
C ALA A 12 4.49 17.41 -52.49
N SER A 13 3.43 18.14 -52.17
CA SER A 13 2.99 18.34 -50.79
C SER A 13 2.49 17.05 -50.13
N ILE A 14 1.78 16.18 -50.87
CA ILE A 14 1.38 14.85 -50.37
C ILE A 14 2.61 13.98 -50.06
N LYS A 15 3.65 14.02 -50.91
CA LYS A 15 4.90 13.27 -50.67
C LYS A 15 5.64 13.76 -49.42
N VAL A 16 5.71 15.07 -49.23
CA VAL A 16 6.35 15.66 -48.02
C VAL A 16 5.57 15.29 -46.76
N LEU A 17 4.23 15.36 -46.80
CA LEU A 17 3.39 15.03 -45.66
C LEU A 17 3.51 13.55 -45.26
N THR A 18 3.45 12.65 -46.24
CA THR A 18 3.59 11.21 -46.00
C THR A 18 4.98 10.85 -45.45
N PHE A 19 6.05 11.47 -45.97
CA PHE A 19 7.40 11.30 -45.44
C PHE A 19 7.54 11.79 -43.99
N PHE A 20 6.97 12.95 -43.67
CA PHE A 20 7.00 13.53 -42.32
C PHE A 20 6.27 12.64 -41.30
N VAL A 21 5.07 12.16 -41.65
CA VAL A 21 4.27 11.27 -40.78
C VAL A 21 5.01 9.95 -40.51
N VAL A 22 5.56 9.32 -41.56
CA VAL A 22 6.29 8.05 -41.42
C VAL A 22 7.53 8.20 -40.54
N ASN A 23 8.29 9.28 -40.71
CA ASN A 23 9.49 9.51 -39.89
C ASN A 23 9.16 9.82 -38.43
N LYS A 24 8.08 10.58 -38.16
CA LYS A 24 7.62 10.84 -36.79
C LYS A 24 7.23 9.55 -36.07
N ILE A 25 6.50 8.66 -36.72
CA ILE A 25 6.10 7.35 -36.15
C ILE A 25 7.35 6.50 -35.83
N LYS A 26 8.31 6.42 -36.76
CA LYS A 26 9.56 5.65 -36.55
C LYS A 26 10.45 6.22 -35.45
N SER A 27 10.44 7.53 -35.25
CA SER A 27 11.27 8.21 -34.25
C SER A 27 10.70 8.19 -32.84
N THR A 28 9.48 7.68 -32.64
CA THR A 28 8.90 7.60 -31.30
C THR A 28 9.54 6.43 -30.56
N PRO A 29 10.36 6.66 -29.52
CA PRO A 29 11.03 5.57 -28.83
C PRO A 29 9.98 4.69 -28.14
N ILE A 30 9.88 3.44 -28.58
CA ILE A 30 9.19 2.40 -27.83
C ILE A 30 10.01 2.24 -26.54
N ARG A 31 9.46 2.65 -25.40
CA ARG A 31 10.12 2.42 -24.11
C ARG A 31 10.31 0.92 -23.93
N SER A 32 11.55 0.45 -24.06
CA SER A 32 11.93 -0.91 -23.71
C SER A 32 12.05 -0.98 -22.19
N PHE A 33 11.32 -1.90 -21.57
CA PHE A 33 11.51 -2.24 -20.15
C PHE A 33 12.57 -3.33 -20.05
N ASP A 34 13.42 -3.25 -19.04
CA ASP A 34 14.37 -4.31 -18.75
C ASP A 34 13.65 -5.56 -18.26
N ALA A 35 14.18 -6.74 -18.58
CA ALA A 35 13.65 -8.03 -18.14
C ALA A 35 13.56 -8.10 -16.61
N GLU A 36 14.55 -7.54 -15.90
CA GLU A 36 14.53 -7.48 -14.44
C GLU A 36 13.35 -6.64 -13.91
N GLU A 37 13.06 -5.51 -14.55
CA GLU A 37 11.94 -4.64 -14.18
C GLU A 37 10.59 -5.36 -14.43
N VAL A 38 10.47 -6.09 -15.55
CA VAL A 38 9.26 -6.88 -15.88
C VAL A 38 9.06 -8.03 -14.89
N ILE A 39 10.12 -8.75 -14.52
CA ILE A 39 10.07 -9.83 -13.52
C ILE A 39 9.65 -9.27 -12.17
N ARG A 40 10.23 -8.13 -11.75
CA ARG A 40 9.88 -7.45 -10.49
C ARG A 40 8.41 -7.03 -10.45
N CYS A 41 7.85 -6.65 -11.60
CA CYS A 41 6.44 -6.31 -11.76
C CYS A 41 5.54 -7.53 -11.99
N ARG A 42 6.02 -8.78 -11.80
CA ARG A 42 5.30 -10.04 -12.11
C ARG A 42 4.71 -10.08 -13.52
N HIS A 43 5.47 -9.63 -14.51
CA HIS A 43 5.04 -9.55 -15.91
C HIS A 43 3.91 -8.56 -16.20
N MET A 44 3.55 -7.71 -15.23
CA MET A 44 2.69 -6.55 -15.46
C MET A 44 3.50 -5.42 -16.11
N ASN A 45 2.82 -4.55 -16.86
CA ASN A 45 3.43 -3.33 -17.38
C ASN A 45 4.00 -2.48 -16.21
N PRO A 46 5.30 -2.12 -16.19
CA PRO A 46 5.91 -1.42 -15.07
C PRO A 46 5.28 -0.06 -14.71
N ILE A 47 4.71 0.65 -15.68
CA ILE A 47 4.00 1.91 -15.44
C ILE A 47 2.71 1.63 -14.67
N LEU A 48 1.92 0.67 -15.15
CA LEU A 48 0.68 0.25 -14.50
C LEU A 48 0.95 -0.38 -13.13
N TYR A 49 2.06 -1.09 -12.97
CA TYR A 49 2.47 -1.66 -11.69
C TYR A 49 2.83 -0.57 -10.66
N LYS A 50 3.54 0.49 -11.07
CA LYS A 50 3.85 1.64 -10.22
C LYS A 50 2.59 2.43 -9.84
N GLU A 51 1.67 2.61 -10.79
CA GLU A 51 0.38 3.26 -10.52
C GLU A 51 -0.51 2.41 -9.62
N TYR A 52 -0.57 1.09 -9.86
CA TYR A 52 -1.22 0.13 -8.98
C TYR A 52 -0.61 0.20 -7.58
N GLN A 53 0.72 0.18 -7.43
CA GLN A 53 1.37 0.35 -6.13
C GLN A 53 0.99 1.68 -5.48
N LYS A 54 1.03 2.80 -6.20
CA LYS A 54 0.64 4.11 -5.67
C LYS A 54 -0.81 4.14 -5.16
N ASN A 55 -1.71 3.41 -5.84
CA ASN A 55 -3.13 3.33 -5.48
C ASN A 55 -3.46 2.18 -4.50
N THR A 56 -2.56 1.21 -4.33
CA THR A 56 -2.71 0.03 -3.46
C THR A 56 -1.93 0.16 -2.16
N ILE A 57 -0.89 1.01 -2.14
CA ILE A 57 -0.37 1.63 -0.91
C ILE A 57 -1.46 2.60 -0.45
N ILE A 58 -2.55 2.03 0.06
CA ILE A 58 -3.33 2.68 1.09
C ILE A 58 -2.29 2.97 2.16
N ASP A 59 -2.09 4.24 2.46
CA ASP A 59 -1.22 4.64 3.55
C ASP A 59 -1.88 4.14 4.85
N TYR A 60 -1.67 2.86 5.16
CA TYR A 60 -2.06 2.23 6.41
C TYR A 60 -1.14 2.68 7.55
N THR A 61 -0.28 3.66 7.29
CA THR A 61 0.55 4.26 8.30
C THR A 61 -0.38 5.03 9.23
N ARG A 62 -0.42 4.54 10.46
CA ARG A 62 -1.26 5.13 11.52
C ARG A 62 -0.73 6.53 11.77
N ASP A 63 -1.60 7.43 12.21
CA ASP A 63 -1.14 8.73 12.70
C ASP A 63 -0.01 8.51 13.73
N ASN A 64 1.09 9.26 13.61
CA ASN A 64 2.30 9.06 14.40
C ASN A 64 2.01 9.04 15.91
N TYR A 65 1.08 9.89 16.38
CA TYR A 65 0.69 9.93 17.78
C TYR A 65 0.01 8.63 18.22
N VAL A 66 -0.80 8.04 17.35
CA VAL A 66 -1.49 6.77 17.61
C VAL A 66 -0.49 5.60 17.58
N GLU A 67 0.53 5.68 16.71
CA GLU A 67 1.60 4.67 16.66
C GLU A 67 2.45 4.68 17.93
N GLU A 68 2.85 5.87 18.42
CA GLU A 68 3.59 6.02 19.68
C GLU A 68 2.81 5.43 20.87
N GLU A 69 1.51 5.74 20.99
CA GLU A 69 0.65 5.16 22.04
C GLU A 69 0.53 3.64 21.93
N TYR A 70 0.50 3.11 20.69
CA TYR A 70 0.53 1.67 20.47
C TYR A 70 1.85 1.05 20.94
N GLU A 71 3.00 1.66 20.63
CA GLU A 71 4.31 1.15 21.04
C GLU A 71 4.40 1.03 22.56
N VAL A 72 3.94 2.06 23.26
CA VAL A 72 3.89 2.09 24.74
C VAL A 72 3.05 0.93 25.28
N VAL A 73 1.84 0.72 24.75
CA VAL A 73 0.94 -0.36 25.21
C VAL A 73 1.50 -1.74 24.87
N ARG A 74 2.06 -1.91 23.67
CA ARG A 74 2.69 -3.16 23.23
C ARG A 74 3.84 -3.54 24.16
N ASP A 75 4.71 -2.59 24.46
CA ASP A 75 5.91 -2.85 25.24
C ASP A 75 5.57 -3.07 26.72
N LEU A 76 4.57 -2.37 27.25
CA LEU A 76 4.04 -2.64 28.59
C LEU A 76 3.41 -4.04 28.69
N PHE A 77 2.58 -4.43 27.72
CA PHE A 77 2.00 -5.79 27.69
C PHE A 77 3.10 -6.85 27.60
N LYS A 78 4.10 -6.64 26.74
CA LYS A 78 5.25 -7.54 26.61
C LYS A 78 6.00 -7.69 27.93
N TYR A 79 6.32 -6.56 28.56
CA TYR A 79 7.02 -6.52 29.84
C TYR A 79 6.25 -7.30 30.89
N LYS A 80 4.96 -7.00 31.11
CA LYS A 80 4.15 -7.67 32.12
C LYS A 80 3.95 -9.15 31.84
N LEU A 81 3.80 -9.54 30.58
CA LEU A 81 3.69 -10.95 30.18
C LEU A 81 4.98 -11.72 30.50
N GLN A 82 6.15 -11.13 30.22
CA GLN A 82 7.46 -11.75 30.50
C GLN A 82 7.73 -11.88 32.00
N HIS A 83 7.34 -10.88 32.79
CA HIS A 83 7.54 -10.85 34.25
C HIS A 83 6.39 -11.52 35.02
N LYS A 84 5.40 -12.10 34.32
CA LYS A 84 4.21 -12.73 34.91
C LYS A 84 3.40 -11.77 35.80
N GLU A 85 3.44 -10.47 35.51
CA GLU A 85 2.72 -9.39 36.20
C GLU A 85 1.35 -9.10 35.56
N ILE A 86 0.85 -10.02 34.74
CA ILE A 86 -0.47 -9.93 34.12
C ILE A 86 -1.22 -11.25 34.34
N SER A 87 -2.42 -11.14 34.89
CA SER A 87 -3.28 -12.29 35.15
C SER A 87 -3.89 -12.85 33.87
N ARG A 88 -4.30 -14.13 33.91
CA ARG A 88 -5.02 -14.76 32.80
C ARG A 88 -6.30 -14.01 32.45
N GLY A 89 -7.02 -13.51 33.45
CA GLY A 89 -8.24 -12.72 33.28
C GLY A 89 -8.00 -11.43 32.50
N GLN A 90 -6.93 -10.69 32.84
CA GLN A 90 -6.53 -9.49 32.10
C GLN A 90 -6.21 -9.80 30.64
N ILE A 91 -5.46 -10.87 30.37
CA ILE A 91 -5.15 -11.30 29.00
C ILE A 91 -6.44 -11.59 28.21
N ILE A 92 -7.39 -12.33 28.80
CA ILE A 92 -8.67 -12.65 28.14
C ILE A 92 -9.50 -11.39 27.91
N GLY A 93 -9.54 -10.48 28.90
CA GLY A 93 -10.26 -9.21 28.81
C GLY A 93 -9.74 -8.35 27.66
N ILE A 94 -8.41 -8.20 27.56
CA ILE A 94 -7.77 -7.45 26.46
C ILE A 94 -8.07 -8.09 25.11
N GLU A 95 -7.96 -9.42 24.98
CA GLU A 95 -8.26 -10.09 23.71
C GLU A 95 -9.72 -9.89 23.29
N ASN A 96 -10.68 -10.10 24.20
CA ASN A 96 -12.10 -9.97 23.89
C ASN A 96 -12.45 -8.54 23.48
N TYR A 97 -11.91 -7.55 24.20
CA TYR A 97 -12.07 -6.14 23.86
C TYR A 97 -11.55 -5.85 22.44
N LEU A 98 -10.33 -6.27 22.12
CA LEU A 98 -9.74 -6.07 20.80
C LEU A 98 -10.55 -6.76 19.69
N ARG A 99 -11.05 -7.98 19.93
CA ARG A 99 -11.88 -8.70 18.96
C ARG A 99 -13.19 -7.98 18.68
N GLU A 100 -13.82 -7.41 19.70
CA GLU A 100 -15.05 -6.66 19.55
C GLU A 100 -14.82 -5.38 18.73
N GLN A 101 -13.80 -4.59 19.09
CA GLN A 101 -13.50 -3.33 18.40
C GLN A 101 -13.10 -3.54 16.95
N LEU A 102 -12.32 -4.58 16.66
CA LEU A 102 -11.82 -4.87 15.32
C LEU A 102 -12.73 -5.80 14.51
N LYS A 103 -13.80 -6.32 15.12
CA LYS A 103 -14.65 -7.38 14.56
C LYS A 103 -13.83 -8.58 14.07
N ASP A 104 -12.73 -8.90 14.77
CA ASP A 104 -11.73 -9.86 14.32
C ASP A 104 -12.11 -11.31 14.61
N LYS A 105 -12.37 -12.08 13.55
CA LYS A 105 -12.76 -13.49 13.60
C LYS A 105 -11.58 -14.45 13.34
N ARG A 106 -10.36 -13.94 13.18
CA ARG A 106 -9.19 -14.78 12.91
C ARG A 106 -8.87 -15.72 14.06
N LYS A 107 -8.37 -16.91 13.72
CA LYS A 107 -7.83 -17.89 14.67
C LYS A 107 -6.37 -17.60 14.91
N TYR A 108 -5.95 -17.66 16.18
CA TYR A 108 -4.58 -17.41 16.59
C TYR A 108 -4.06 -18.58 17.43
N LYS A 109 -2.73 -18.77 17.43
CA LYS A 109 -2.08 -19.85 18.18
C LYS A 109 -2.31 -19.77 19.69
N ASN A 110 -2.30 -18.56 20.25
CA ASN A 110 -2.57 -18.27 21.65
C ASN A 110 -3.02 -16.81 21.82
N ASN A 111 -3.49 -16.46 23.02
CA ASN A 111 -4.02 -15.13 23.33
C ASN A 111 -2.97 -14.01 23.14
N ALA A 112 -1.72 -14.24 23.54
CA ALA A 112 -0.66 -13.25 23.37
C ALA A 112 -0.42 -12.94 21.88
N HIS A 113 -0.35 -13.98 21.04
CA HIS A 113 -0.23 -13.85 19.59
C HIS A 113 -1.44 -13.11 18.98
N ALA A 114 -2.64 -13.38 19.48
CA ALA A 114 -3.85 -12.66 19.08
C ALA A 114 -3.73 -11.16 19.40
N ILE A 115 -3.39 -10.83 20.65
CA ILE A 115 -3.24 -9.44 21.12
C ILE A 115 -2.19 -8.71 20.31
N TYR A 116 -0.99 -9.27 20.12
CA TYR A 116 0.05 -8.63 19.30
C TYR A 116 -0.39 -8.38 17.86
N SER A 117 -1.09 -9.35 17.25
CA SER A 117 -1.57 -9.24 15.88
C SER A 117 -2.66 -8.18 15.75
N MET A 118 -3.54 -8.07 16.74
CA MET A 118 -4.63 -7.11 16.77
C MET A 118 -4.15 -5.70 17.10
N LEU A 119 -3.18 -5.54 18.00
CA LEU A 119 -2.58 -4.24 18.33
C LEU A 119 -1.88 -3.58 17.12
N LYS A 120 -1.45 -4.38 16.14
CA LYS A 120 -0.90 -3.87 14.87
C LYS A 120 -1.96 -3.35 13.89
N ASN A 121 -3.25 -3.51 14.17
CA ASN A 121 -4.29 -3.09 13.24
C ASN A 121 -4.36 -1.55 13.12
N PRO A 122 -4.23 -0.97 11.91
CA PRO A 122 -4.23 0.48 11.68
C PRO A 122 -5.53 1.18 12.09
N THR A 123 -6.63 0.46 12.26
CA THR A 123 -7.92 1.05 12.67
C THR A 123 -8.04 1.28 14.18
N LEU A 124 -7.04 0.90 14.98
CA LEU A 124 -7.03 1.18 16.41
C LEU A 124 -6.85 2.68 16.68
N THR A 125 -7.66 3.20 17.59
CA THR A 125 -7.60 4.59 18.04
C THR A 125 -6.88 4.71 19.38
N THR A 126 -6.52 5.93 19.77
CA THR A 126 -5.94 6.24 21.09
C THR A 126 -6.87 5.88 22.26
N ASN A 127 -8.19 5.88 22.03
CA ASN A 127 -9.13 5.46 23.06
C ASN A 127 -9.04 3.95 23.34
N ASN A 128 -8.74 3.18 22.29
CA ASN A 128 -8.51 1.74 22.41
C ASN A 128 -7.22 1.46 23.18
N THR A 129 -6.12 2.15 22.86
CA THR A 129 -4.84 2.00 23.58
C THR A 129 -4.97 2.41 25.05
N SER A 130 -5.67 3.52 25.34
CA SER A 130 -5.96 3.96 26.71
C SER A 130 -6.77 2.92 27.50
N THR A 131 -7.78 2.31 26.88
CA THR A 131 -8.58 1.25 27.51
C THR A 131 -7.73 0.01 27.82
N ILE A 132 -6.86 -0.40 26.89
CA ILE A 132 -5.94 -1.53 27.12
C ILE A 132 -4.96 -1.21 28.24
N LYS A 133 -4.44 0.01 28.31
CA LYS A 133 -3.56 0.47 29.38
C LYS A 133 -4.23 0.34 30.75
N LYS A 134 -5.53 0.64 30.87
CA LYS A 134 -6.29 0.42 32.11
C LYS A 134 -6.32 -1.05 32.52
N PHE A 135 -6.53 -1.98 31.58
CA PHE A 135 -6.44 -3.41 31.89
C PHE A 135 -5.05 -3.83 32.39
N LEU A 136 -3.99 -3.20 31.89
CA LEU A 136 -2.60 -3.53 32.26
C LEU A 136 -2.17 -2.94 33.61
N CYS A 137 -2.79 -1.85 34.05
CA CYS A 137 -2.44 -1.14 35.29
C CYS A 137 -3.36 -1.46 36.48
N GLN A 138 -4.37 -2.31 36.28
CA GLN A 138 -5.16 -2.93 37.37
C GLN A 138 -4.38 -4.06 38.04
#